data_AF-A0A6H1ZFZ2-F1
#
_entry.id   AF-A0A6H1ZFZ2-F1
#
_cell.length_a   1.000
_cell.length_b   1.000
_cell.length_c   1.000
_cell.angle_alpha   90.00
_cell.angle_beta   90.00
_cell.angle_gamma   90.00
#
_symmetry.space_group_name_H-M   'P 1'
#
loop_
_entity.id
_entity.type
_entity.pdbx_description
1 polymer ?
#
loop_
_entity_poly.entity_id
_entity_poly.type
_entity_poly.pdbx_seq_one_letter_code
_entity_poly.pdbx_strand_id
1 'polypeptide(L)'
;MATKIKIICLLLFLSIGLYGQVERASRWTLLSDTTLQSLSGINGVITPKLIGGTTTTSDLWLQTTNNTGATGADMHFQVGNNGATEAMTILNNGFMGIGAPSPNHLLTIGTPETPLGTTAKMGVYNAGGSFMIFRDITNDVENVFGTGTTPNNHGWLGTISNHPLNFRTYNTVWITITELGNLGLGTTTPYAQYSQVGAIPIWYATDSDVNLSRTSLATATDTSAIKIDASVAQPTITVKNTTGNGFALSTVAAGGASFDGGLAVVGTTGLQSTVTMSGELRLNSNFNILNKAQTAHIPFATRNVAGSEAVFDLSNVGTLTTSGNLGLGVTTFPTTLAKGLTIANGTAPTVKANSASLYVV
;
A
#
# COMPACT_ATOMS: atom_id res chain seq x y z
N MET A 1 59.91 -24.06 69.40
CA MET A 1 58.93 -24.31 68.31
C MET A 1 57.59 -24.57 68.98
N ALA A 2 56.75 -23.55 69.12
CA ALA A 2 55.51 -23.35 68.33
C ALA A 2 54.43 -24.38 68.78
N THR A 3 53.20 -24.09 69.20
CA THR A 3 52.19 -23.08 68.82
C THR A 3 50.98 -23.42 69.73
N LYS A 4 50.28 -22.56 70.45
CA LYS A 4 49.04 -21.83 70.05
C LYS A 4 48.39 -21.33 71.35
N ILE A 5 48.42 -20.02 71.60
CA ILE A 5 47.56 -19.36 72.59
C ILE A 5 46.31 -18.90 71.82
N LYS A 6 45.17 -19.55 72.05
CA LYS A 6 43.85 -19.01 71.67
C LYS A 6 43.37 -18.13 72.83
N ILE A 7 43.56 -16.82 72.72
CA ILE A 7 42.88 -15.84 73.57
C ILE A 7 41.42 -15.78 73.12
N ILE A 8 40.56 -16.36 73.94
CA ILE A 8 39.15 -16.02 74.04
C ILE A 8 39.12 -14.64 74.70
N CYS A 9 38.79 -13.58 73.97
CA CYS A 9 38.49 -12.27 74.55
C CYS A 9 36.99 -12.18 74.78
N LEU A 10 36.56 -12.78 75.89
CA LEU A 10 35.26 -12.58 76.52
C LEU A 10 35.33 -11.21 77.22
N LEU A 11 34.73 -10.17 76.65
CA LEU A 11 34.58 -8.88 77.32
C LEU A 11 33.60 -9.05 78.50
N LEU A 12 34.16 -9.24 79.71
CA LEU A 12 33.47 -8.98 80.97
C LEU A 12 33.35 -7.46 81.16
N PHE A 13 32.13 -6.94 81.21
CA PHE A 13 31.86 -5.64 81.83
C PHE A 13 31.66 -5.85 83.33
N LEU A 14 32.68 -5.52 84.13
CA LEU A 14 32.54 -5.35 85.56
C LEU A 14 32.33 -3.84 85.82
N SER A 15 31.09 -3.44 86.12
CA SER A 15 30.79 -2.08 86.56
C SER A 15 31.32 -1.88 87.98
N ILE A 16 32.45 -1.20 88.11
CA ILE A 16 32.87 -0.60 89.38
C ILE A 16 32.64 0.90 89.23
N GLY A 17 31.66 1.41 89.99
CA GLY A 17 31.42 2.84 90.10
C GLY A 17 32.60 3.52 90.76
N LEU A 18 33.23 4.44 90.04
CA LEU A 18 34.00 5.53 90.63
C LEU A 18 33.52 6.83 89.99
N TYR A 19 32.84 7.62 90.82
CA TYR A 19 32.48 9.01 90.59
C TYR A 19 33.76 9.81 90.32
N GLY A 20 33.91 10.39 89.13
CA GLY A 20 34.96 11.38 88.86
C GLY A 20 35.58 11.30 87.47
N GLN A 21 35.12 12.20 86.59
CA GLN A 21 35.91 12.82 85.52
C GLN A 21 36.56 11.89 84.49
N VAL A 22 35.76 11.36 83.54
CA VAL A 22 36.18 11.29 82.12
C VAL A 22 34.94 11.53 81.27
N GLU A 23 34.64 12.80 80.99
CA GLU A 23 33.91 13.12 79.78
C GLU A 23 34.76 12.67 78.58
N ARG A 24 34.11 12.03 77.60
CA ARG A 24 34.64 11.65 76.28
C ARG A 24 35.47 10.37 76.21
N ALA A 25 34.78 9.24 76.12
CA ALA A 25 35.28 8.09 75.39
C ALA A 25 34.15 7.36 74.64
N SER A 26 33.60 8.02 73.62
CA SER A 26 33.04 7.32 72.46
C SER A 26 33.20 8.14 71.17
N ARG A 27 34.28 8.93 71.07
CA ARG A 27 34.80 9.28 69.75
C ARG A 27 35.58 8.06 69.25
N TRP A 28 34.86 7.12 68.64
CA TRP A 28 35.45 6.05 67.82
C TRP A 28 36.35 6.72 66.79
N THR A 29 37.64 6.79 67.09
CA THR A 29 38.64 7.33 66.18
C THR A 29 39.14 6.12 65.39
N LEU A 30 38.63 5.97 64.17
CA LEU A 30 39.11 4.95 63.25
C LEU A 30 40.60 5.24 62.99
N LEU A 31 41.47 4.30 63.37
CA LEU A 31 42.91 4.40 63.17
C LEU A 31 43.23 4.59 61.68
N SER A 32 44.20 5.46 61.41
CA SER A 32 44.59 5.98 60.12
C SER A 32 45.35 4.99 59.21
N ASP A 33 44.90 3.73 59.13
CA ASP A 33 45.46 2.75 58.19
C ASP A 33 44.39 1.86 57.51
N THR A 34 43.89 2.44 56.42
CA THR A 34 43.50 1.93 55.09
C THR A 34 42.66 0.64 54.91
N THR A 35 41.42 0.84 54.44
CA THR A 35 40.39 -0.13 53.98
C THR A 35 39.52 -0.77 55.07
N LEU A 36 38.37 -0.14 55.35
CA LEU A 36 37.26 -0.81 56.03
C LEU A 36 36.70 -1.89 55.09
N GLN A 37 37.06 -3.16 55.32
CA GLN A 37 36.75 -4.25 54.39
C GLN A 37 35.30 -4.72 54.40
N SER A 38 34.55 -4.46 55.47
CA SER A 38 33.11 -4.74 55.52
C SER A 38 32.42 -3.83 56.51
N LEU A 39 31.19 -3.44 56.16
CA LEU A 39 30.31 -2.63 56.99
C LEU A 39 29.01 -3.41 57.15
N SER A 40 28.79 -3.98 58.33
CA SER A 40 27.63 -4.83 58.65
C SER A 40 26.80 -4.20 59.76
N GLY A 41 25.47 -4.34 59.69
CA GLY A 41 24.52 -3.83 60.71
C GLY A 41 24.25 -2.32 60.65
N ILE A 42 24.49 -1.67 59.50
CA ILE A 42 24.24 -0.23 59.32
C ILE A 42 22.88 -0.01 58.65
N ASN A 43 22.05 0.85 59.25
CA ASN A 43 20.71 1.20 58.77
C ASN A 43 20.68 2.38 57.77
N GLY A 44 21.85 2.90 57.38
CA GLY A 44 21.96 3.96 56.39
C GLY A 44 23.37 4.55 56.34
N VAL A 45 23.78 4.96 55.15
CA VAL A 45 25.05 5.68 54.93
C VAL A 45 24.71 7.06 54.37
N ILE A 46 25.04 8.11 55.12
CA ILE A 46 24.85 9.50 54.66
C ILE A 46 26.18 9.97 54.08
N THR A 47 26.29 9.96 52.76
CA THR A 47 27.44 10.48 52.04
C THR A 47 26.99 11.20 50.78
N PRO A 48 27.57 12.36 50.42
CA PRO A 48 27.29 13.01 49.15
C PRO A 48 27.76 12.18 47.94
N LYS A 49 28.70 11.25 48.15
CA LYS A 49 29.27 10.41 47.09
C LYS A 49 29.63 9.02 47.61
N LEU A 50 29.18 8.00 46.91
CA LEU A 50 29.66 6.62 47.03
C LEU A 50 30.40 6.26 45.74
N ILE A 51 31.59 5.66 45.84
CA ILE A 51 32.40 5.22 44.68
C ILE A 51 32.89 3.79 44.89
N GLY A 52 33.05 3.03 43.81
CA GLY A 52 33.53 1.65 43.83
C GLY A 52 35.03 1.50 44.14
N GLY A 53 35.81 2.56 43.95
CA GLY A 53 37.24 2.61 44.24
C GLY A 53 37.89 3.86 43.63
N THR A 54 39.21 3.98 43.74
CA THR A 54 39.97 5.15 43.27
C THR A 54 40.62 4.97 41.90
N THR A 55 40.52 3.78 41.30
CA THR A 55 41.10 3.49 39.98
C THR A 55 40.08 3.71 38.86
N THR A 56 40.54 3.84 37.62
CA THR A 56 39.69 4.05 36.43
C THR A 56 38.88 2.82 36.03
N THR A 57 39.11 1.67 36.68
CA THR A 57 38.45 0.39 36.40
C THR A 57 37.78 -0.19 37.64
N SER A 58 37.61 0.60 38.71
CA SER A 58 36.96 0.12 39.94
C SER A 58 35.44 0.13 39.79
N ASP A 59 34.83 -1.05 39.83
CA ASP A 59 33.37 -1.22 39.82
C ASP A 59 32.74 -0.91 41.20
N LEU A 60 31.52 -0.37 41.20
CA LEU A 60 30.67 -0.31 42.40
C LEU A 60 29.63 -1.44 42.33
N TRP A 61 29.76 -2.40 43.23
CA TRP A 61 28.82 -3.51 43.33
C TRP A 61 27.71 -3.15 44.33
N LEU A 62 26.46 -3.18 43.86
CA LEU A 62 25.27 -3.00 44.70
C LEU A 62 24.46 -4.30 44.69
N GLN A 63 24.20 -4.84 45.86
CA GLN A 63 23.45 -6.09 46.05
C GLN A 63 22.48 -5.90 47.20
N THR A 64 21.20 -6.21 46.98
CA THR A 64 20.13 -5.98 47.97
C THR A 64 20.17 -6.99 49.10
N THR A 65 20.51 -8.25 48.80
CA THR A 65 20.59 -9.34 49.79
C THR A 65 21.71 -10.32 49.46
N ASN A 66 22.28 -10.94 50.49
CA ASN A 66 23.32 -11.97 50.39
C ASN A 66 22.76 -13.40 50.20
N ASN A 67 21.43 -13.56 50.17
CA ASN A 67 20.71 -14.83 50.07
C ASN A 67 19.78 -14.83 48.84
N THR A 68 18.91 -15.84 48.70
CA THR A 68 17.81 -15.81 47.73
C THR A 68 16.85 -14.66 48.05
N GLY A 69 16.90 -13.57 47.29
CA GLY A 69 16.05 -12.41 47.47
C GLY A 69 14.57 -12.77 47.36
N ALA A 70 13.82 -12.60 48.45
CA ALA A 70 12.37 -12.72 48.45
C ALA A 70 11.71 -11.56 47.68
N THR A 71 10.44 -11.69 47.34
CA THR A 71 9.64 -10.58 46.78
C THR A 71 9.78 -9.32 47.64
N GLY A 72 10.10 -8.19 47.03
CA GLY A 72 10.35 -6.91 47.72
C GLY A 72 11.81 -6.66 48.10
N ALA A 73 12.73 -7.59 47.83
CA ALA A 73 14.18 -7.38 47.95
C ALA A 73 14.75 -6.58 46.76
N ASP A 74 14.12 -5.44 46.48
CA ASP A 74 14.30 -4.66 45.26
C ASP A 74 15.38 -3.58 45.47
N MET A 75 15.89 -3.05 44.36
CA MET A 75 16.78 -1.88 44.37
C MET A 75 15.97 -0.65 43.98
N HIS A 76 15.84 0.28 44.92
CA HIS A 76 15.10 1.53 44.72
C HIS A 76 16.07 2.70 44.55
N PHE A 77 15.81 3.55 43.55
CA PHE A 77 16.50 4.82 43.34
C PHE A 77 15.54 5.97 43.62
N GLN A 78 15.56 6.45 44.86
CA GLN A 78 14.71 7.52 45.34
C GLN A 78 15.36 8.89 45.11
N VAL A 79 14.55 9.84 44.63
CA VAL A 79 14.91 11.23 44.36
C VAL A 79 13.82 12.16 44.91
N GLY A 80 13.97 13.47 44.67
CA GLY A 80 13.01 14.47 45.12
C GLY A 80 13.13 14.80 46.61
N ASN A 81 12.20 15.60 47.13
CA ASN A 81 12.22 16.03 48.52
C ASN A 81 12.00 14.82 49.44
N ASN A 82 13.00 14.52 50.28
CA ASN A 82 12.99 13.40 51.24
C ASN A 82 12.67 12.03 50.61
N GLY A 83 13.12 11.78 49.37
CA GLY A 83 12.93 10.49 48.69
C GLY A 83 11.49 10.20 48.26
N ALA A 84 10.63 11.23 48.20
CA ALA A 84 9.22 11.07 47.86
C ALA A 84 8.95 10.57 46.43
N THR A 85 9.95 10.56 45.55
CA THR A 85 9.81 10.08 44.17
C THR A 85 10.76 8.91 43.94
N GLU A 86 10.21 7.76 43.58
CA GLU A 86 11.00 6.66 43.07
C GLU A 86 11.24 6.86 41.57
N ALA A 87 12.44 7.29 41.19
CA ALA A 87 12.78 7.53 39.79
C ALA A 87 13.03 6.23 39.03
N MET A 88 13.59 5.23 39.69
CA MET A 88 13.88 3.93 39.10
C MET A 88 13.78 2.83 40.15
N THR A 89 13.34 1.66 39.71
CA THR A 89 13.27 0.43 40.51
C THR A 89 13.84 -0.74 39.73
N ILE A 90 14.50 -1.67 40.42
CA ILE A 90 14.84 -2.99 39.87
C ILE A 90 14.30 -4.03 40.85
N LEU A 91 13.31 -4.78 40.41
CA LEU A 91 12.67 -5.82 41.21
C LEU A 91 13.60 -7.02 41.41
N ASN A 92 13.35 -7.81 42.44
CA ASN A 92 14.08 -9.05 42.75
C ASN A 92 13.99 -10.12 41.63
N ASN A 93 13.02 -10.00 40.72
CA ASN A 93 12.88 -10.83 39.52
C ASN A 93 13.59 -10.27 38.27
N GLY A 94 14.31 -9.15 38.40
CA GLY A 94 15.08 -8.50 37.34
C GLY A 94 14.31 -7.50 36.48
N PHE A 95 13.04 -7.22 36.77
CA PHE A 95 12.27 -6.23 36.01
C PHE A 95 12.66 -4.83 36.44
N MET A 96 12.90 -3.96 35.46
CA MET A 96 13.32 -2.58 35.68
C MET A 96 12.17 -1.63 35.36
N GLY A 97 11.90 -0.71 36.27
CA GLY A 97 10.96 0.39 36.06
C GLY A 97 11.66 1.75 36.10
N ILE A 98 11.33 2.64 35.16
CA ILE A 98 11.75 4.05 35.16
C ILE A 98 10.49 4.89 35.30
N GLY A 99 10.32 5.57 36.43
CA GLY A 99 9.06 6.20 36.81
C GLY A 99 7.91 5.19 36.97
N ALA A 100 8.24 3.92 37.26
CA ALA A 100 7.32 2.80 37.33
C ALA A 100 7.68 1.91 38.53
N PRO A 101 7.08 2.10 39.71
CA PRO A 101 7.44 1.33 40.92
C PRO A 101 6.98 -0.13 40.88
N SER A 102 6.14 -0.50 39.92
CA SER A 102 5.66 -1.87 39.72
C SER A 102 5.74 -2.25 38.24
N PRO A 103 6.96 -2.43 37.70
CA PRO A 103 7.15 -2.78 36.30
C PRO A 103 6.52 -4.14 35.99
N ASN A 104 5.85 -4.24 34.83
CA ASN A 104 5.22 -5.46 34.34
C ASN A 104 5.90 -6.03 33.08
N HIS A 105 7.01 -5.42 32.67
CA HIS A 105 7.89 -5.85 31.58
C HIS A 105 9.35 -5.92 32.09
N LEU A 106 10.27 -6.51 31.31
CA LEU A 106 11.70 -6.45 31.66
C LEU A 106 12.18 -4.99 31.77
N LEU A 107 11.68 -4.12 30.91
CA LEU A 107 11.82 -2.67 31.02
C LEU A 107 10.45 -2.00 30.91
N THR A 108 10.05 -1.28 31.95
CA THR A 108 8.84 -0.45 31.96
C THR A 108 9.25 1.01 32.13
N ILE A 109 8.75 1.89 31.26
CA ILE A 109 8.94 3.33 31.35
C ILE A 109 7.56 3.97 31.55
N GLY A 110 7.42 4.77 32.60
CA GLY A 110 6.16 5.40 32.99
C GLY A 110 5.18 4.43 33.67
N THR A 111 4.11 4.97 34.25
CA THR A 111 3.14 4.20 35.04
C THR A 111 2.43 3.14 34.18
N PRO A 112 2.67 1.83 34.39
CA PRO A 112 2.12 0.81 33.53
C PRO A 112 0.64 0.57 33.79
N GLU A 113 -0.08 0.22 32.72
CA GLU A 113 -1.41 -0.42 32.79
C GLU A 113 -1.31 -1.90 32.37
N THR A 114 -2.43 -2.62 32.43
CA THR A 114 -2.47 -4.02 31.97
C THR A 114 -2.24 -4.06 30.44
N PRO A 115 -1.11 -4.61 29.96
CA PRO A 115 -0.81 -4.62 28.53
C PRO A 115 -1.73 -5.60 27.80
N LEU A 116 -2.18 -5.22 26.60
CA LEU A 116 -2.83 -6.16 25.68
C LEU A 116 -1.82 -7.17 25.11
N GLY A 117 -0.57 -6.76 24.90
CA GLY A 117 0.54 -7.61 24.46
C GLY A 117 1.31 -8.18 25.64
N THR A 118 0.80 -9.24 26.27
CA THR A 118 1.38 -9.83 27.50
C THR A 118 2.76 -10.47 27.32
N THR A 119 3.22 -10.67 26.09
CA THR A 119 4.54 -11.26 25.78
C THR A 119 5.61 -10.22 25.49
N ALA A 120 5.28 -8.92 25.51
CA ALA A 120 6.25 -7.86 25.29
C ALA A 120 7.36 -7.87 26.36
N LYS A 121 8.56 -7.43 26.00
CA LYS A 121 9.70 -7.31 26.93
C LYS A 121 9.95 -5.88 27.39
N MET A 122 9.42 -4.90 26.68
CA MET A 122 9.52 -3.49 27.02
C MET A 122 8.13 -2.85 26.87
N GLY A 123 7.76 -2.00 27.81
CA GLY A 123 6.55 -1.19 27.76
C GLY A 123 6.86 0.28 28.04
N VAL A 124 6.30 1.17 27.24
CA VAL A 124 6.39 2.63 27.44
C VAL A 124 4.96 3.13 27.61
N TYR A 125 4.69 3.76 28.75
CA TYR A 125 3.35 4.12 29.19
C TYR A 125 3.29 5.60 29.56
N ASN A 126 2.15 6.21 29.26
CA ASN A 126 1.81 7.56 29.66
C ASN A 126 0.29 7.73 29.65
N ALA A 127 -0.24 8.59 30.51
CA ALA A 127 -1.61 9.08 30.35
C ALA A 127 -1.64 10.06 29.17
N GLY A 128 -2.06 9.58 27.99
CA GLY A 128 -1.97 10.34 26.75
C GLY A 128 -1.17 9.59 25.68
N GLY A 129 -0.59 10.34 24.74
CA GLY A 129 0.33 9.79 23.75
C GLY A 129 1.63 9.31 24.39
N SER A 130 2.18 8.22 23.87
CA SER A 130 3.47 7.65 24.26
C SER A 130 4.30 7.38 23.01
N PHE A 131 5.51 7.91 22.93
CA PHE A 131 6.36 7.80 21.74
C PHE A 131 7.78 7.40 22.09
N MET A 132 8.36 6.54 21.27
CA MET A 132 9.78 6.28 21.16
C MET A 132 10.32 7.05 19.96
N ILE A 133 11.43 7.77 20.16
CA ILE A 133 12.05 8.61 19.15
C ILE A 133 13.43 8.06 18.81
N PHE A 134 13.73 7.99 17.51
CA PHE A 134 15.06 7.70 16.99
C PHE A 134 15.50 8.86 16.10
N ARG A 135 16.48 9.62 16.58
CA ARG A 135 16.90 10.87 15.95
C ARG A 135 18.36 10.83 15.50
N ASP A 136 18.58 11.16 14.23
CA ASP A 136 19.88 11.54 13.70
C ASP A 136 20.03 13.06 13.83
N ILE A 137 20.88 13.51 14.75
CA ILE A 137 21.09 14.93 15.03
C ILE A 137 21.90 15.59 13.90
N THR A 138 22.77 14.85 13.22
CA THR A 138 23.62 15.38 12.14
C THR A 138 22.80 15.63 10.89
N ASN A 139 21.86 14.73 10.56
CA ASN A 139 21.04 14.81 9.36
C ASN A 139 19.61 15.32 9.59
N ASP A 140 19.25 15.67 10.83
CA ASP A 140 17.92 16.16 11.22
C ASP A 140 16.76 15.20 10.90
N VAL A 141 17.06 13.90 10.94
CA VAL A 141 16.06 12.85 10.68
C VAL A 141 15.49 12.37 12.00
N GLU A 142 14.18 12.47 12.18
CA GLU A 142 13.50 11.98 13.39
C GLU A 142 12.41 10.98 13.02
N ASN A 143 12.60 9.75 13.49
CA ASN A 143 11.62 8.68 13.36
C ASN A 143 10.87 8.53 14.69
N VAL A 144 9.59 8.17 14.57
CA VAL A 144 8.70 7.97 15.71
C VAL A 144 7.98 6.62 15.61
N PHE A 145 7.90 5.94 16.75
CA PHE A 145 7.04 4.77 16.96
C PHE A 145 6.27 4.96 18.25
N GLY A 146 4.94 4.86 18.22
CA GLY A 146 4.16 5.10 19.43
C GLY A 146 2.66 5.18 19.20
N THR A 147 1.97 5.82 20.14
CA THR A 147 0.52 6.05 20.11
C THR A 147 0.22 7.52 20.34
N GLY A 148 -0.72 8.07 19.56
CA GLY A 148 -1.20 9.44 19.70
C GLY A 148 -2.67 9.47 20.15
N THR A 149 -3.07 10.52 20.85
CA THR A 149 -4.41 10.62 21.47
C THR A 149 -5.36 11.60 20.79
N THR A 150 -4.92 12.32 19.76
CA THR A 150 -5.77 13.29 19.06
C THR A 150 -5.51 13.30 17.56
N PRO A 151 -6.56 13.41 16.72
CA PRO A 151 -7.99 13.34 17.06
C PRO A 151 -8.52 11.89 17.25
N ASN A 152 -7.78 10.86 16.79
CA ASN A 152 -8.39 9.55 16.52
C ASN A 152 -7.76 8.35 17.23
N ASN A 153 -7.05 8.51 18.35
CA ASN A 153 -6.45 7.40 19.13
C ASN A 153 -5.79 6.30 18.26
N HIS A 154 -4.62 6.58 17.70
CA HIS A 154 -4.01 5.74 16.65
C HIS A 154 -2.54 5.41 16.94
N GLY A 155 -2.06 4.30 16.36
CA GLY A 155 -0.65 3.93 16.35
C GLY A 155 0.11 4.70 15.28
N TRP A 156 1.34 5.09 15.59
CA TRP A 156 2.23 5.86 14.72
C TRP A 156 3.45 5.03 14.39
N LEU A 157 3.81 5.01 13.11
CA LEU A 157 5.11 4.61 12.60
C LEU A 157 5.44 5.54 11.44
N GLY A 158 6.50 6.34 11.57
CA GLY A 158 6.91 7.24 10.50
C GLY A 158 8.07 8.17 10.84
N THR A 159 8.35 9.07 9.92
CA THR A 159 9.22 10.23 10.11
C THR A 159 8.37 11.44 10.50
N ILE A 160 8.79 12.18 11.53
CA ILE A 160 8.14 13.44 11.92
C ILE A 160 8.86 14.67 11.34
N SER A 161 10.14 14.53 10.99
CA SER A 161 10.84 15.53 10.19
C SER A 161 10.56 15.36 8.69
N ASN A 162 10.95 16.35 7.88
CA ASN A 162 10.66 16.43 6.43
C ASN A 162 11.54 15.46 5.61
N HIS A 163 11.39 14.16 5.84
CA HIS A 163 12.16 13.09 5.23
C HIS A 163 11.28 11.88 4.88
N PRO A 164 11.64 11.06 3.88
CA PRO A 164 10.87 9.87 3.53
C PRO A 164 10.87 8.79 4.61
N LEU A 165 9.75 8.07 4.75
CA LEU A 165 9.68 6.80 5.46
C LEU A 165 9.93 5.65 4.46
N ASN A 166 10.90 4.78 4.77
CA ASN A 166 11.27 3.66 3.91
C ASN A 166 11.08 2.31 4.62
N PHE A 167 10.51 1.34 3.91
CA PHE A 167 10.49 -0.07 4.31
C PHE A 167 11.48 -0.84 3.45
N ARG A 168 12.38 -1.57 4.12
CA ARG A 168 13.54 -2.20 3.48
C ARG A 168 13.64 -3.68 3.83
N THR A 169 14.13 -4.47 2.89
CA THR A 169 14.63 -5.82 3.11
C THR A 169 15.92 -6.00 2.32
N TYR A 170 16.89 -6.74 2.86
CA TYR A 170 18.18 -6.98 2.21
C TYR A 170 18.89 -5.69 1.73
N ASN A 171 18.83 -4.62 2.53
CA ASN A 171 19.39 -3.31 2.19
C ASN A 171 18.80 -2.66 0.92
N THR A 172 17.63 -3.10 0.45
CA THR A 172 16.87 -2.51 -0.67
C THR A 172 15.59 -1.86 -0.15
N VAL A 173 15.23 -0.67 -0.67
CA VAL A 173 13.96 -0.01 -0.36
C VAL A 173 12.87 -0.56 -1.28
N TRP A 174 11.81 -1.09 -0.68
CA TRP A 174 10.67 -1.66 -1.38
C TRP A 174 9.43 -0.80 -1.31
N ILE A 175 9.26 -0.07 -0.20
CA ILE A 175 8.18 0.89 -0.03
C ILE A 175 8.82 2.20 0.43
N THR A 176 8.44 3.29 -0.23
CA THR A 176 8.79 4.65 0.16
C THR A 176 7.51 5.45 0.31
N ILE A 177 7.37 6.17 1.40
CA ILE A 177 6.42 7.28 1.52
C ILE A 177 7.27 8.54 1.57
N THR A 178 7.17 9.39 0.54
CA THR A 178 7.95 10.63 0.51
C THR A 178 7.37 11.66 1.49
N GLU A 179 8.13 12.72 1.74
CA GLU A 179 7.71 13.86 2.52
C GLU A 179 6.49 14.60 1.93
N LEU A 180 6.19 14.40 0.64
CA LEU A 180 4.98 14.90 -0.03
C LEU A 180 3.78 13.95 0.11
N GLY A 181 3.94 12.81 0.79
CA GLY A 181 2.90 11.80 0.97
C GLY A 181 2.74 10.83 -0.22
N ASN A 182 3.66 10.83 -1.18
CA ASN A 182 3.58 9.93 -2.33
C ASN A 182 4.08 8.54 -1.93
N LEU A 183 3.29 7.51 -2.23
CA LEU A 183 3.61 6.09 -2.01
C LEU A 183 4.30 5.49 -3.24
N GLY A 184 5.56 5.10 -3.08
CA GLY A 184 6.32 4.31 -4.04
C GLY A 184 6.38 2.84 -3.62
N LEU A 185 5.97 1.93 -4.51
CA LEU A 185 6.23 0.49 -4.41
C LEU A 185 7.28 0.10 -5.46
N GLY A 186 8.45 -0.35 -5.02
CA GLY A 186 9.60 -0.68 -5.89
C GLY A 186 10.30 0.53 -6.51
N THR A 187 9.97 1.75 -6.06
CA THR A 187 10.65 2.99 -6.44
C THR A 187 10.77 3.91 -5.22
N THR A 188 11.87 4.66 -5.15
CA THR A 188 12.09 5.72 -4.15
C THR A 188 11.71 7.12 -4.67
N THR A 189 11.35 7.22 -5.96
CA THR A 189 10.98 8.49 -6.62
C THR A 189 9.60 8.34 -7.28
N PRO A 190 8.53 8.21 -6.49
CA PRO A 190 7.17 8.18 -7.03
C PRO A 190 6.86 9.52 -7.73
N TYR A 191 6.31 9.45 -8.95
CA TYR A 191 5.95 10.61 -9.76
C TYR A 191 4.47 11.01 -9.62
N ALA A 192 3.71 10.28 -8.81
CA ALA A 192 2.33 10.54 -8.44
C ALA A 192 2.07 10.06 -7.00
N GLN A 193 0.87 10.32 -6.47
CA GLN A 193 0.47 9.86 -5.11
C GLN A 193 0.67 8.36 -4.90
N TYR A 194 0.54 7.57 -5.96
CA TYR A 194 0.90 6.16 -5.98
C TYR A 194 1.76 5.89 -7.22
N SER A 195 2.91 5.25 -7.04
CA SER A 195 3.76 4.75 -8.13
C SER A 195 4.23 3.34 -7.83
N GLN A 196 3.95 2.40 -8.73
CA GLN A 196 4.48 1.04 -8.67
C GLN A 196 5.44 0.82 -9.82
N VAL A 197 6.69 0.47 -9.50
CA VAL A 197 7.76 0.23 -10.47
C VAL A 197 8.37 -1.14 -10.19
N GLY A 198 8.56 -1.94 -11.24
CA GLY A 198 9.17 -3.27 -11.14
C GLY A 198 9.23 -3.95 -12.50
N ALA A 199 9.92 -5.09 -12.58
CA ALA A 199 10.03 -5.86 -13.83
C ALA A 199 8.65 -6.35 -14.32
N ILE A 200 7.72 -6.60 -13.40
CA ILE A 200 6.33 -6.97 -13.69
C ILE A 200 5.43 -6.34 -12.59
N PRO A 201 4.99 -5.08 -12.73
CA PRO A 201 4.08 -4.47 -11.77
C PRO A 201 2.69 -5.10 -11.95
N ILE A 202 2.38 -6.11 -11.15
CA ILE A 202 1.06 -6.76 -11.16
C ILE A 202 0.29 -6.27 -9.94
N TRP A 203 -0.92 -5.76 -10.16
CA TRP A 203 -1.93 -5.61 -9.13
C TRP A 203 -2.73 -6.91 -9.04
N TYR A 204 -2.48 -7.70 -8.00
CA TYR A 204 -3.30 -8.88 -7.70
C TYR A 204 -4.45 -8.46 -6.80
N ALA A 205 -5.68 -8.62 -7.29
CA ALA A 205 -6.87 -8.53 -6.47
C ALA A 205 -7.68 -9.80 -6.66
N THR A 206 -7.89 -10.53 -5.57
CA THR A 206 -8.56 -11.85 -5.53
C THR A 206 -10.01 -11.76 -5.10
N ASP A 207 -10.54 -10.55 -5.01
CA ASP A 207 -11.93 -10.30 -4.62
C ASP A 207 -12.85 -10.59 -5.81
N SER A 208 -13.97 -11.29 -5.55
CA SER A 208 -15.02 -11.55 -6.55
C SER A 208 -15.62 -10.26 -7.13
N ASP A 209 -15.51 -9.16 -6.39
CA ASP A 209 -15.98 -7.83 -6.82
C ASP A 209 -14.86 -6.95 -7.39
N VAL A 210 -13.58 -7.35 -7.28
CA VAL A 210 -12.47 -6.67 -7.98
C VAL A 210 -12.41 -7.17 -9.41
N ASN A 211 -13.40 -6.70 -10.14
CA ASN A 211 -13.49 -6.89 -11.56
C ASN A 211 -12.67 -5.79 -12.26
N LEU A 212 -11.39 -6.09 -12.52
CA LEU A 212 -10.52 -5.33 -13.45
C LEU A 212 -11.02 -5.41 -14.92
N SER A 213 -12.17 -6.05 -15.15
CA SER A 213 -12.89 -6.29 -16.41
C SER A 213 -14.39 -5.95 -16.26
N ARG A 214 -14.77 -4.80 -15.67
CA ARG A 214 -16.18 -4.34 -15.69
C ARG A 214 -16.49 -3.65 -17.02
N THR A 215 -16.92 -4.46 -17.98
CA THR A 215 -17.54 -4.04 -19.26
C THR A 215 -18.98 -3.53 -19.08
N SER A 216 -19.27 -2.77 -18.03
CA SER A 216 -20.54 -2.06 -17.93
C SER A 216 -20.45 -0.86 -17.01
N LEU A 217 -20.42 0.32 -17.62
CA LEU A 217 -20.50 1.67 -17.04
C LEU A 217 -21.87 1.97 -16.38
N ALA A 218 -22.73 0.98 -16.19
CA ALA A 218 -24.07 1.20 -15.68
C ALA A 218 -24.13 1.02 -14.16
N THR A 219 -24.27 2.16 -13.47
CA THR A 219 -24.83 2.33 -12.13
C THR A 219 -24.07 1.64 -10.99
N ALA A 220 -22.93 2.22 -10.61
CA ALA A 220 -22.55 2.28 -9.20
C ALA A 220 -22.62 3.75 -8.78
N THR A 221 -23.23 4.03 -7.64
CA THR A 221 -23.22 5.34 -6.97
C THR A 221 -21.84 5.71 -6.43
N ASP A 222 -20.88 4.78 -6.48
CA ASP A 222 -19.49 4.98 -6.09
C ASP A 222 -18.60 5.23 -7.31
N THR A 223 -17.90 6.36 -7.30
CA THR A 223 -17.01 6.89 -8.34
C THR A 223 -15.70 6.10 -8.51
N SER A 224 -15.78 4.80 -8.77
CA SER A 224 -14.61 3.93 -8.98
C SER A 224 -14.42 3.60 -10.47
N ALA A 225 -13.97 4.59 -11.25
CA ALA A 225 -13.52 4.40 -12.63
C ALA A 225 -11.99 4.27 -12.67
N ILE A 226 -11.45 3.40 -13.54
CA ILE A 226 -10.04 3.50 -13.97
C ILE A 226 -9.92 4.78 -14.79
N LYS A 227 -9.59 5.89 -14.12
CA LYS A 227 -9.34 7.17 -14.77
C LYS A 227 -7.97 7.08 -15.44
N ILE A 228 -7.95 7.03 -16.76
CA ILE A 228 -6.72 7.33 -17.50
C ILE A 228 -6.61 8.84 -17.54
N ASP A 229 -5.50 9.37 -17.06
CA ASP A 229 -5.25 10.80 -16.99
C ASP A 229 -5.40 11.45 -18.38
N ALA A 230 -6.32 12.40 -18.49
CA ALA A 230 -6.58 13.16 -19.71
C ALA A 230 -5.51 14.22 -20.00
N SER A 231 -4.50 14.39 -19.11
CA SER A 231 -3.39 15.32 -19.30
C SER A 231 -2.33 14.84 -20.30
N VAL A 232 -2.34 13.56 -20.66
CA VAL A 232 -1.38 12.96 -21.60
C VAL A 232 -1.98 12.99 -23.01
N ALA A 233 -1.23 13.43 -24.02
CA ALA A 233 -1.76 13.71 -25.37
C ALA A 233 -2.43 12.50 -26.06
N GLN A 234 -2.17 11.26 -25.61
CA GLN A 234 -2.83 10.03 -26.07
C GLN A 234 -2.82 8.94 -24.98
N PRO A 235 -3.79 8.94 -24.05
CA PRO A 235 -3.92 7.86 -23.08
C PRO A 235 -4.35 6.58 -23.81
N THR A 236 -3.56 5.51 -23.73
CA THR A 236 -3.91 4.21 -24.35
C THR A 236 -4.16 3.16 -23.27
N ILE A 237 -5.27 2.42 -23.39
CA ILE A 237 -5.42 1.11 -22.71
C ILE A 237 -4.92 0.05 -23.68
N THR A 238 -3.79 -0.58 -23.36
CA THR A 238 -3.31 -1.74 -24.12
C THR A 238 -3.67 -3.03 -23.36
N VAL A 239 -4.64 -3.78 -23.87
CA VAL A 239 -4.96 -5.13 -23.37
C VAL A 239 -4.31 -6.17 -24.29
N LYS A 240 -3.25 -6.85 -23.81
CA LYS A 240 -2.60 -7.95 -24.53
C LYS A 240 -3.16 -9.29 -24.06
N ASN A 241 -3.79 -10.02 -24.95
CA ASN A 241 -4.26 -11.38 -24.69
C ASN A 241 -3.32 -12.39 -25.36
N THR A 242 -2.45 -13.01 -24.57
CA THR A 242 -1.41 -13.92 -25.06
C THR A 242 -1.82 -15.40 -25.00
N THR A 243 -2.99 -15.72 -24.44
CA THR A 243 -3.45 -17.10 -24.20
C THR A 243 -4.64 -17.52 -25.07
N GLY A 244 -5.08 -16.68 -26.02
CA GLY A 244 -6.09 -17.05 -27.03
C GLY A 244 -7.55 -16.93 -26.59
N ASN A 245 -7.83 -16.41 -25.39
CA ASN A 245 -9.20 -16.30 -24.87
C ASN A 245 -9.80 -14.92 -25.10
N GLY A 246 -10.29 -14.63 -26.30
CA GLY A 246 -11.05 -13.43 -26.73
C GLY A 246 -11.09 -12.17 -25.83
N PHE A 247 -10.62 -11.03 -26.33
CA PHE A 247 -10.88 -9.72 -25.72
C PHE A 247 -12.30 -9.23 -26.09
N ALA A 248 -13.17 -9.05 -25.09
CA ALA A 248 -14.53 -8.54 -25.30
C ALA A 248 -14.69 -7.15 -24.68
N LEU A 249 -14.94 -6.13 -25.51
CA LEU A 249 -15.49 -4.86 -25.07
C LEU A 249 -17.02 -4.94 -25.18
N SER A 250 -17.68 -5.40 -24.11
CA SER A 250 -19.15 -5.39 -24.01
C SER A 250 -19.60 -4.08 -23.38
N THR A 251 -20.72 -3.51 -23.81
CA THR A 251 -21.38 -2.41 -23.10
C THR A 251 -22.72 -2.90 -22.59
N VAL A 252 -22.77 -3.29 -21.31
CA VAL A 252 -24.04 -3.72 -20.68
C VAL A 252 -24.79 -2.48 -20.20
N ALA A 253 -25.49 -1.80 -21.12
CA ALA A 253 -26.72 -1.01 -20.93
C ALA A 253 -26.83 0.11 -21.99
N ALA A 254 -27.89 0.07 -22.80
CA ALA A 254 -28.56 1.11 -23.60
C ALA A 254 -27.76 2.18 -24.41
N GLY A 255 -26.49 2.44 -24.12
CA GLY A 255 -25.57 3.25 -24.92
C GLY A 255 -24.65 2.31 -25.69
N GLY A 256 -24.74 2.33 -27.02
CA GLY A 256 -23.80 1.61 -27.87
C GLY A 256 -22.36 2.03 -27.61
N ALA A 257 -21.40 1.16 -27.90
CA ALA A 257 -19.99 1.53 -27.92
C ALA A 257 -19.75 2.51 -29.09
N SER A 258 -19.37 3.74 -28.79
CA SER A 258 -18.92 4.72 -29.78
C SER A 258 -17.40 4.61 -29.94
N PHE A 259 -16.92 4.28 -31.14
CA PHE A 259 -15.50 4.33 -31.49
C PHE A 259 -15.23 5.67 -32.20
N ASP A 260 -15.00 6.73 -31.42
CA ASP A 260 -14.63 8.04 -31.96
C ASP A 260 -13.17 7.97 -32.46
N GLY A 261 -12.96 8.12 -33.77
CA GLY A 261 -11.67 7.90 -34.44
C GLY A 261 -11.54 6.59 -35.23
N GLY A 262 -12.58 5.75 -35.27
CA GLY A 262 -12.66 4.56 -36.13
C GLY A 262 -12.27 3.24 -35.43
N LEU A 263 -12.73 2.12 -36.01
CA LEU A 263 -12.40 0.75 -35.57
C LEU A 263 -11.46 0.09 -36.60
N ALA A 264 -10.20 -0.13 -36.23
CA ALA A 264 -9.24 -0.86 -37.06
C ALA A 264 -9.16 -2.33 -36.62
N VAL A 265 -9.82 -3.22 -37.36
CA VAL A 265 -9.67 -4.68 -37.18
C VAL A 265 -8.51 -5.15 -38.07
N VAL A 266 -7.34 -5.34 -37.47
CA VAL A 266 -6.11 -5.77 -38.16
C VAL A 266 -5.85 -7.24 -37.82
N GLY A 267 -6.06 -8.16 -38.78
CA GLY A 267 -5.82 -9.60 -38.61
C GLY A 267 -6.57 -10.46 -39.62
N THR A 268 -6.20 -11.74 -39.75
CA THR A 268 -6.74 -12.70 -40.74
C THR A 268 -8.18 -13.15 -40.49
N THR A 269 -8.81 -12.72 -39.39
CA THR A 269 -10.12 -13.20 -38.95
C THR A 269 -11.26 -12.19 -39.01
N GLY A 270 -11.00 -10.90 -39.31
CA GLY A 270 -12.05 -9.88 -39.55
C GLY A 270 -13.13 -9.75 -38.46
N LEU A 271 -14.22 -9.02 -38.74
CA LEU A 271 -15.47 -9.18 -37.98
C LEU A 271 -16.12 -10.48 -38.44
N GLN A 272 -15.95 -11.53 -37.64
CA GLN A 272 -16.36 -12.91 -37.97
C GLN A 272 -17.88 -13.17 -37.88
N SER A 273 -18.70 -12.13 -37.75
CA SER A 273 -20.15 -12.24 -37.47
C SER A 273 -20.96 -11.16 -38.19
N THR A 274 -22.29 -11.35 -38.24
CA THR A 274 -23.24 -10.41 -38.87
C THR A 274 -23.14 -9.02 -38.26
N VAL A 275 -22.90 -8.01 -39.11
CA VAL A 275 -23.11 -6.60 -38.73
C VAL A 275 -24.61 -6.32 -38.86
N THR A 276 -25.31 -6.26 -37.74
CA THR A 276 -26.73 -5.86 -37.70
C THR A 276 -26.81 -4.39 -37.31
N MET A 277 -27.41 -3.57 -38.16
CA MET A 277 -27.63 -2.14 -37.90
C MET A 277 -29.09 -1.79 -38.12
N SER A 278 -29.64 -0.99 -37.22
CA SER A 278 -31.00 -0.43 -37.32
C SER A 278 -31.04 0.90 -38.09
N GLY A 279 -29.89 1.38 -38.56
CA GLY A 279 -29.72 2.62 -39.34
C GLY A 279 -28.88 2.39 -40.61
N GLU A 280 -28.31 3.47 -41.17
CA GLU A 280 -27.57 3.41 -42.43
C GLU A 280 -26.13 2.86 -42.27
N LEU A 281 -25.70 2.03 -43.22
CA LEU A 281 -24.28 1.78 -43.48
C LEU A 281 -23.77 2.89 -44.42
N ARG A 282 -22.99 3.84 -43.89
CA ARG A 282 -22.37 4.90 -44.70
C ARG A 282 -20.92 4.52 -45.00
N LEU A 283 -20.59 4.35 -46.28
CA LEU A 283 -19.23 4.05 -46.75
C LEU A 283 -18.65 5.26 -47.49
N ASN A 284 -17.42 5.65 -47.15
CA ASN A 284 -16.70 6.70 -47.89
C ASN A 284 -16.06 6.18 -49.19
N SER A 285 -16.00 4.85 -49.36
CA SER A 285 -15.35 4.13 -50.46
C SER A 285 -16.17 2.88 -50.86
N ASN A 286 -15.56 1.95 -51.59
CA ASN A 286 -16.22 0.75 -52.12
C ASN A 286 -16.52 -0.31 -51.06
N PHE A 287 -17.60 -1.05 -51.25
CA PHE A 287 -17.86 -2.29 -50.53
C PHE A 287 -17.21 -3.45 -51.29
N ASN A 288 -16.22 -4.12 -50.70
CA ASN A 288 -15.51 -5.23 -51.35
C ASN A 288 -15.92 -6.57 -50.76
N ILE A 289 -16.20 -7.55 -51.62
CA ILE A 289 -16.55 -8.93 -51.23
C ILE A 289 -15.48 -9.88 -51.78
N LEU A 290 -15.21 -10.97 -51.07
CA LEU A 290 -14.32 -12.02 -51.53
C LEU A 290 -14.92 -12.76 -52.73
N ASN A 291 -14.22 -12.83 -53.85
CA ASN A 291 -14.69 -13.64 -54.97
C ASN A 291 -14.61 -15.13 -54.60
N LYS A 292 -15.67 -15.88 -54.91
CA LYS A 292 -15.87 -17.28 -54.51
C LYS A 292 -14.60 -18.11 -54.79
N ALA A 293 -13.98 -18.61 -53.71
CA ALA A 293 -12.77 -19.45 -53.66
C ALA A 293 -11.41 -18.79 -54.01
N GLN A 294 -11.28 -17.46 -54.02
CA GLN A 294 -9.99 -16.78 -54.29
C GLN A 294 -9.50 -15.93 -53.11
N THR A 295 -8.23 -15.53 -53.15
CA THR A 295 -7.57 -14.65 -52.16
C THR A 295 -7.72 -13.15 -52.46
N ALA A 296 -8.41 -12.79 -53.55
CA ALA A 296 -8.60 -11.40 -53.98
C ALA A 296 -10.03 -10.93 -53.70
N HIS A 297 -10.15 -9.75 -53.10
CA HIS A 297 -11.42 -9.05 -52.93
C HIS A 297 -11.77 -8.27 -54.20
N ILE A 298 -13.04 -8.30 -54.58
CA ILE A 298 -13.60 -7.47 -55.67
C ILE A 298 -14.59 -6.45 -55.09
N PRO A 299 -14.60 -5.19 -55.56
CA PRO A 299 -15.66 -4.25 -55.24
C PRO A 299 -17.03 -4.80 -55.69
N PHE A 300 -17.91 -5.11 -54.76
CA PHE A 300 -19.31 -5.43 -55.04
C PHE A 300 -20.04 -4.23 -55.66
N ALA A 301 -19.71 -3.04 -55.15
CA ALA A 301 -20.22 -1.77 -55.64
C ALA A 301 -19.10 -0.73 -55.63
N THR A 302 -18.86 -0.08 -56.77
CA THR A 302 -17.91 1.03 -56.86
C THR A 302 -18.67 2.34 -56.79
N ARG A 303 -18.39 3.21 -55.80
CA ARG A 303 -19.08 4.50 -55.72
C ARG A 303 -18.61 5.42 -56.85
N ASN A 304 -19.54 5.85 -57.69
CA ASN A 304 -19.30 6.92 -58.65
C ASN A 304 -19.46 8.27 -57.93
N VAL A 305 -18.34 8.99 -57.80
CA VAL A 305 -18.26 10.27 -57.07
C VAL A 305 -18.39 11.50 -57.98
N ALA A 306 -18.66 11.31 -59.27
CA ALA A 306 -18.66 12.39 -60.26
C ALA A 306 -19.91 13.32 -60.22
N GLY A 307 -20.86 13.09 -59.30
CA GLY A 307 -22.10 13.88 -59.16
C GLY A 307 -22.59 14.01 -57.71
N SER A 308 -23.67 14.77 -57.51
CA SER A 308 -24.29 15.00 -56.19
C SER A 308 -25.08 13.81 -55.64
N GLU A 309 -25.31 12.78 -56.47
CA GLU A 309 -26.04 11.57 -56.10
C GLU A 309 -25.08 10.42 -55.74
N ALA A 310 -25.47 9.58 -54.79
CA ALA A 310 -24.71 8.37 -54.47
C ALA A 310 -25.00 7.27 -55.51
N VAL A 311 -24.32 7.35 -56.66
CA VAL A 311 -24.42 6.32 -57.69
C VAL A 311 -23.39 5.22 -57.40
N PHE A 312 -23.81 3.96 -57.50
CA PHE A 312 -22.93 2.81 -57.36
C PHE A 312 -22.89 2.04 -58.69
N ASP A 313 -21.69 1.81 -59.21
CA ASP A 313 -21.47 0.88 -60.32
C ASP A 313 -21.49 -0.56 -59.77
N LEU A 314 -22.44 -1.34 -60.29
CA LEU A 314 -22.70 -2.74 -59.93
C LEU A 314 -22.24 -3.69 -61.04
N SER A 315 -21.31 -3.29 -61.91
CA SER A 315 -20.76 -4.12 -62.99
C SER A 315 -20.19 -5.46 -62.53
N ASN A 316 -19.74 -5.56 -61.28
CA ASN A 316 -19.25 -6.79 -60.67
C ASN A 316 -20.36 -7.67 -60.05
N VAL A 317 -21.63 -7.26 -60.15
CA VAL A 317 -22.80 -8.04 -59.68
C VAL A 317 -23.34 -8.87 -60.83
N GLY A 318 -23.22 -10.20 -60.74
CA GLY A 318 -23.67 -11.10 -61.81
C GLY A 318 -25.20 -11.18 -61.96
N THR A 319 -25.94 -11.19 -60.85
CA THR A 319 -27.42 -11.24 -60.85
C THR A 319 -27.98 -10.37 -59.75
N LEU A 320 -28.95 -9.51 -60.09
CA LEU A 320 -29.74 -8.76 -59.11
C LEU A 320 -31.15 -9.37 -59.03
N THR A 321 -31.51 -9.91 -57.88
CA THR A 321 -32.86 -10.45 -57.62
C THR A 321 -33.58 -9.49 -56.67
N THR A 322 -34.68 -8.88 -57.12
CA THR A 322 -35.50 -7.95 -56.33
C THR A 322 -36.87 -8.58 -56.05
N SER A 323 -37.44 -8.32 -54.87
CA SER A 323 -38.81 -8.74 -54.53
C SER A 323 -39.89 -7.79 -55.06
N GLY A 324 -39.49 -6.65 -55.64
CA GLY A 324 -40.36 -5.64 -56.24
C GLY A 324 -39.81 -5.13 -57.57
N ASN A 325 -40.46 -4.10 -58.12
CA ASN A 325 -40.11 -3.50 -59.41
C ASN A 325 -38.70 -2.87 -59.36
N LEU A 326 -37.86 -3.16 -60.35
CA LEU A 326 -36.59 -2.48 -60.58
C LEU A 326 -36.84 -1.24 -61.44
N GLY A 327 -36.80 -0.05 -60.83
CA GLY A 327 -36.89 1.22 -61.55
C GLY A 327 -35.59 1.53 -62.28
N LEU A 328 -35.65 1.69 -63.60
CA LEU A 328 -34.52 2.14 -64.42
C LEU A 328 -34.71 3.63 -64.72
N GLY A 329 -33.90 4.49 -64.11
CA GLY A 329 -33.90 5.93 -64.34
C GLY A 329 -33.28 6.31 -65.68
N VAL A 330 -33.91 5.93 -66.79
CA VAL A 330 -33.50 6.33 -68.14
C VAL A 330 -34.51 7.34 -68.70
N THR A 331 -34.05 8.50 -69.14
CA THR A 331 -34.89 9.56 -69.73
C THR A 331 -35.27 9.26 -71.19
N THR A 332 -34.59 8.30 -71.80
CA THR A 332 -34.90 7.71 -73.11
C THR A 332 -34.56 6.23 -73.07
N PHE A 333 -35.52 5.37 -73.43
CA PHE A 333 -35.22 3.95 -73.64
C PHE A 333 -34.34 3.85 -74.90
N PRO A 334 -33.09 3.36 -74.79
CA PRO A 334 -32.28 3.14 -75.99
C PRO A 334 -32.99 2.09 -76.85
N THR A 335 -33.13 2.37 -78.14
CA THR A 335 -33.79 1.50 -79.14
C THR A 335 -33.08 0.16 -79.35
N THR A 336 -31.94 -0.04 -78.69
CA THR A 336 -31.30 -1.33 -78.47
C THR A 336 -30.86 -1.45 -77.02
N LEU A 337 -31.62 -2.18 -76.22
CA LEU A 337 -31.16 -2.75 -74.95
C LEU A 337 -30.09 -3.80 -75.30
N ALA A 338 -28.82 -3.45 -75.14
CA ALA A 338 -27.72 -4.35 -75.45
C ALA A 338 -27.83 -5.61 -74.59
N LYS A 339 -28.22 -6.73 -75.22
CA LYS A 339 -28.12 -8.13 -74.76
C LYS A 339 -28.38 -8.34 -73.25
N GLY A 340 -29.62 -8.69 -72.89
CA GLY A 340 -29.83 -9.55 -71.70
C GLY A 340 -30.85 -9.16 -70.64
N LEU A 341 -31.84 -8.28 -70.88
CA LEU A 341 -33.04 -8.28 -70.02
C LEU A 341 -33.88 -9.51 -70.35
N THR A 342 -33.55 -10.65 -69.74
CA THR A 342 -34.40 -11.85 -69.77
C THR A 342 -35.40 -11.73 -68.63
N ILE A 343 -36.62 -11.27 -68.93
CA ILE A 343 -37.72 -11.26 -67.96
C ILE A 343 -38.19 -12.72 -67.82
N ALA A 344 -37.55 -13.50 -66.95
CA ALA A 344 -37.96 -14.85 -66.62
C ALA A 344 -39.12 -14.80 -65.63
N ASN A 345 -40.30 -14.40 -66.10
CA ASN A 345 -41.54 -14.66 -65.39
C ASN A 345 -42.41 -15.54 -66.29
N GLY A 346 -42.90 -16.67 -65.77
CA GLY A 346 -43.74 -17.64 -66.50
C GLY A 346 -45.10 -17.08 -66.95
N THR A 347 -45.27 -15.76 -66.94
CA THR A 347 -46.40 -15.03 -67.49
C THR A 347 -45.83 -13.81 -68.19
N ALA A 348 -46.18 -13.64 -69.47
CA ALA A 348 -45.61 -12.63 -70.35
C ALA A 348 -45.60 -11.22 -69.71
N PRO A 349 -44.53 -10.42 -69.90
CA PRO A 349 -44.53 -9.03 -69.46
C PRO A 349 -45.71 -8.32 -70.12
N THR A 350 -46.63 -7.79 -69.31
CA THR A 350 -47.76 -7.02 -69.85
C THR A 350 -47.27 -5.61 -70.17
N VAL A 351 -46.60 -5.46 -71.32
CA VAL A 351 -46.28 -4.15 -71.89
C VAL A 351 -47.57 -3.59 -72.48
N LYS A 352 -48.35 -2.83 -71.71
CA LYS A 352 -49.48 -2.08 -72.26
C LYS A 352 -48.95 -0.80 -72.91
N ALA A 353 -48.71 -0.87 -74.21
CA ALA A 353 -48.55 0.32 -75.03
C ALA A 353 -49.91 1.03 -75.15
N ASN A 354 -50.06 2.18 -74.52
CA ASN A 354 -51.03 3.19 -74.93
C ASN A 354 -50.23 4.31 -75.62
N SER A 355 -50.74 4.80 -76.74
CA SER A 355 -50.01 5.63 -77.70
C SER A 355 -49.70 7.07 -77.25
N ALA A 356 -49.79 7.41 -75.96
CA ALA A 356 -49.39 8.72 -75.49
C ALA A 356 -48.97 8.68 -74.02
N SER A 357 -47.64 8.70 -73.81
CA SER A 357 -46.94 8.81 -72.51
C SER A 357 -46.79 7.49 -71.76
N LEU A 358 -45.53 7.03 -71.71
CA LEU A 358 -45.09 5.87 -70.97
C LEU A 358 -45.06 6.21 -69.46
N TYR A 359 -46.04 5.72 -68.72
CA TYR A 359 -46.02 5.71 -67.25
C TYR A 359 -45.82 4.28 -66.78
N VAL A 360 -44.73 4.03 -66.05
CA VAL A 360 -44.46 2.76 -65.41
C VAL A 360 -45.24 2.73 -64.09
N VAL A 361 -46.05 1.69 -63.88
CA VAL A 361 -46.63 1.36 -62.56
C VAL A 361 -45.92 0.11 -62.04
#